data_AF-A0A072NGT9-F1
#
_entry.id   AF-A0A072NGT9-F1
#
_cell.length_a   1.000
_cell.length_b   1.000
_cell.length_c   1.000
_cell.angle_alpha   90.00
_cell.angle_beta   90.00
_cell.angle_gamma   90.00
#
_symmetry.space_group_name_H-M   'P 1'
#
loop_
_entity.id
_entity.type
_entity.pdbx_description
1 polymer ?
#
loop_
_entity_poly.entity_id
_entity_poly.type
_entity_poly.pdbx_seq_one_letter_code
_entity_poly.pdbx_strand_id
1 'polypeptide(L)' 'MISVEDVSRVLNHFNIAFTESAVLGYLQREVLRKAPRIDKGYHSRFSKYNFSVDRESLVKFLIERGETEKEINSVLPA' A
#
# COMPACT_ATOMS: atom_id res chain seq x y z
N MET A 1 -5.69 2.99 6.10
CA MET A 1 -4.86 1.81 6.39
C MET A 1 -5.09 0.80 5.28
N ILE A 2 -4.02 0.26 4.68
CA ILE A 2 -4.12 -0.68 3.56
C ILE A 2 -3.20 -1.88 3.85
N SER A 3 -3.65 -3.10 3.58
CA SER A 3 -2.82 -4.30 3.79
C SER A 3 -1.56 -4.27 2.89
N VAL A 4 -0.47 -4.91 3.31
CA VAL A 4 0.76 -5.01 2.49
C VAL A 4 0.45 -5.70 1.16
N GLU A 5 -0.44 -6.67 1.19
CA GLU A 5 -0.92 -7.43 0.04
C GLU A 5 -1.64 -6.52 -0.96
N ASP A 6 -2.58 -5.69 -0.50
CA ASP A 6 -3.31 -4.77 -1.37
C ASP A 6 -2.39 -3.66 -1.90
N VAL A 7 -1.44 -3.17 -1.10
CA VAL A 7 -0.43 -2.24 -1.60
C VAL A 7 0.42 -2.86 -2.70
N SER A 8 0.79 -4.14 -2.58
CA SER A 8 1.55 -4.83 -3.63
C SER A 8 0.77 -4.88 -4.95
N ARG A 9 -0.57 -5.05 -4.90
CA ARG A 9 -1.44 -5.01 -6.08
C ARG A 9 -1.55 -3.62 -6.68
N VAL A 10 -1.68 -2.59 -5.84
CA VAL A 10 -1.71 -1.18 -6.28
C VAL A 10 -0.40 -0.82 -6.96
N LEU A 11 0.74 -1.11 -6.35
CA LEU A 11 2.04 -0.81 -6.95
C LEU A 11 2.33 -1.62 -8.22
N ASN A 12 1.78 -2.83 -8.32
CA ASN A 12 1.88 -3.64 -9.54
C ASN A 12 1.10 -3.00 -10.69
N HIS A 13 -0.08 -2.42 -10.42
CA HIS A 13 -0.87 -1.71 -11.44
C HIS A 13 -0.09 -0.57 -12.10
N PHE A 14 0.71 0.16 -11.30
CA PHE A 14 1.56 1.25 -11.78
C PHE A 14 2.95 0.80 -12.26
N ASN A 15 3.21 -0.52 -12.39
CA ASN A 15 4.53 -1.08 -12.73
C ASN A 15 5.68 -0.62 -11.80
N ILE A 16 5.36 -0.27 -10.55
CA ILE A 16 6.34 0.21 -9.57
C ILE A 16 6.97 -0.94 -8.80
N ALA A 17 6.16 -1.91 -8.39
CA ALA A 17 6.58 -3.05 -7.59
C ALA A 17 5.63 -4.22 -7.76
N PHE A 18 6.20 -5.42 -7.94
CA PHE A 18 5.42 -6.61 -8.31
C PHE A 18 5.17 -7.58 -7.15
N THR A 19 5.79 -7.35 -5.98
CA THR A 19 5.77 -8.30 -4.86
C THR A 19 5.56 -7.62 -3.51
N GLU A 20 5.00 -8.37 -2.56
CA GLU A 20 4.90 -7.95 -1.16
C GLU A 20 6.29 -7.60 -0.58
N SER A 21 7.34 -8.36 -0.95
CA SER A 21 8.71 -8.11 -0.51
C SER A 21 9.24 -6.74 -0.91
N ALA A 22 8.85 -6.23 -2.09
CA ALA A 22 9.21 -4.89 -2.51
C ALA A 22 8.51 -3.82 -1.65
N VAL A 23 7.25 -4.03 -1.30
CA VAL A 23 6.51 -3.16 -0.35
C VAL A 23 7.23 -3.14 1.01
N LEU A 24 7.65 -4.31 1.51
CA LEU A 24 8.43 -4.40 2.75
C LEU A 24 9.75 -3.63 2.65
N GLY A 25 10.43 -3.69 1.51
CA GLY A 25 11.64 -2.91 1.25
C GLY A 25 11.39 -1.40 1.31
N TYR A 26 10.29 -0.90 0.74
CA TYR A 26 9.91 0.51 0.85
C TYR A 26 9.58 0.93 2.27
N LEU A 27 8.94 0.05 3.06
CA LEU A 27 8.66 0.30 4.47
C LEU A 27 9.93 0.29 5.33
N GLN A 28 10.91 -0.58 5.02
CA GLN A 28 12.20 -0.61 5.70
C GLN A 28 13.04 0.63 5.43
N ARG A 29 12.93 1.18 4.21
CA ARG A 29 13.63 2.41 3.79
C ARG A 29 12.87 3.69 4.15
N GLU A 30 11.76 3.57 4.89
CA GLU A 30 10.90 4.70 5.28
C GLU A 30 10.31 5.52 4.12
N VAL A 31 10.31 4.94 2.90
CA VAL A 31 9.67 5.53 1.72
C VAL A 31 8.14 5.45 1.86
N LEU A 32 7.65 4.33 2.42
CA LEU A 32 6.27 4.17 2.86
C LEU A 32 6.22 4.15 4.38
N ARG A 33 5.09 4.59 4.96
CA ARG A 33 4.90 4.56 6.41
C ARG A 33 4.09 3.34 6.82
N LYS A 34 4.52 2.72 7.93
CA LYS A 34 3.73 1.68 8.60
C LYS A 34 2.56 2.33 9.33
N ALA A 35 1.43 1.65 9.31
CA ALA A 35 0.27 1.94 10.12
C ALA A 35 -0.10 0.71 10.98
N PRO A 36 -0.92 0.88 12.03
CA PRO A 36 -1.41 -0.23 12.82
C PRO A 36 -2.06 -1.32 11.98
N ARG A 37 -2.09 -2.55 12.49
CA ARG A 37 -2.79 -3.65 11.82
C ARG A 37 -4.27 -3.28 11.59
N ILE A 38 -4.80 -3.71 10.46
CA ILE A 38 -6.25 -3.64 10.21
C ILE A 38 -6.89 -4.73 11.06
N ASP A 39 -7.52 -4.37 12.18
CA ASP A 39 -8.10 -5.33 13.15
C ASP A 39 -9.56 -5.71 12.86
N LYS A 40 -10.22 -5.03 11.91
CA LYS A 40 -11.65 -5.24 11.60
C LYS A 40 -11.87 -5.36 10.09
N GLY A 41 -12.77 -6.29 9.68
CA GLY A 41 -13.20 -6.48 8.28
C GLY A 41 -12.56 -7.67 7.56
N TYR A 42 -12.97 -7.93 6.32
CA TYR A 42 -12.49 -9.06 5.51
C TYR A 42 -10.96 -9.04 5.36
N HIS A 43 -10.37 -7.86 5.13
CA HIS A 43 -8.93 -7.66 4.97
C HIS A 43 -8.11 -7.94 6.26
N SER A 44 -8.73 -7.85 7.45
CA SER A 44 -8.05 -8.16 8.73
C SER A 44 -7.71 -9.64 8.89
N ARG A 45 -8.54 -10.52 8.32
CA ARG A 45 -8.40 -11.98 8.44
C ARG A 45 -7.34 -12.56 7.51
N PHE A 46 -6.98 -11.85 6.44
CA PHE A 46 -6.10 -12.36 5.39
C PHE A 46 -4.73 -11.68 5.32
N SER A 47 -4.51 -10.58 6.05
CA SER A 47 -3.17 -9.99 6.08
C SER A 47 -2.22 -10.83 6.91
N LYS A 48 -1.09 -11.22 6.31
CA LYS A 48 -0.02 -12.02 6.94
C LYS A 48 0.80 -11.20 7.93
N TYR A 49 0.69 -9.89 7.88
CA TYR A 49 1.55 -8.96 8.61
C TYR A 49 0.85 -8.35 9.82
N ASN A 50 1.60 -8.11 10.89
CA ASN A 50 1.11 -7.46 12.11
C ASN A 50 1.04 -5.92 12.00
N PHE A 51 1.09 -5.39 10.78
CA PHE A 51 1.01 -3.97 10.48
C PHE A 51 0.38 -3.78 9.10
N SER A 52 -0.06 -2.56 8.82
CA SER A 52 -0.52 -2.15 7.51
C SER A 52 0.35 -1.04 6.94
N VAL A 53 0.04 -0.60 5.73
CA VAL A 53 0.61 0.60 5.13
C VAL A 53 -0.32 1.78 5.39
N ASP A 54 0.26 2.93 5.70
CA ASP A 54 -0.48 4.18 5.81
C ASP A 54 -0.94 4.66 4.42
N ARG A 55 -2.24 4.96 4.29
CA ARG A 55 -2.85 5.30 3.00
C ARG A 55 -2.28 6.61 2.44
N GLU A 56 -2.13 7.61 3.30
CA GLU A 56 -1.64 8.93 2.87
C GLU A 56 -0.20 8.84 2.38
N SER A 57 0.65 8.05 3.06
CA SER A 57 2.02 7.80 2.60
C SER A 57 2.09 7.14 1.22
N LEU A 58 1.18 6.20 0.92
CA LEU A 58 1.11 5.55 -0.39
C LEU A 58 0.63 6.52 -1.47
N VAL A 59 -0.43 7.30 -1.20
CA VAL A 59 -0.95 8.29 -2.15
C VAL A 59 0.13 9.32 -2.46
N LYS A 60 0.81 9.85 -1.44
CA LYS A 60 1.90 10.80 -1.61
C LYS A 60 3.03 10.22 -2.47
N PHE A 61 3.43 8.98 -2.21
CA PHE A 61 4.46 8.30 -2.99
C PHE A 61 4.07 8.14 -4.47
N LEU A 62 2.81 7.83 -4.77
CA LEU A 62 2.31 7.71 -6.15
C LEU A 62 2.27 9.08 -6.85
N ILE A 63 1.80 10.12 -6.17
CA ILE A 63 1.78 11.49 -6.69
C ILE A 63 3.21 11.99 -6.97
N GLU A 64 4.17 11.71 -6.08
CA GLU A 64 5.58 12.07 -6.28
C GLU A 64 6.22 11.37 -7.49
N ARG A 65 5.64 10.26 -7.96
CA ARG A 65 6.03 9.57 -9.19
C ARG A 65 5.30 10.05 -10.45
N GLY A 66 4.34 10.97 -10.31
CA GLY A 66 3.59 11.55 -11.41
C GLY A 66 2.22 10.92 -11.68
N GLU A 67 1.75 10.03 -10.82
CA GLU A 67 0.42 9.44 -10.95
C GLU A 67 -0.67 10.45 -10.54
N THR A 68 -1.83 10.41 -11.20
CA THR A 68 -2.92 11.34 -10.89
C THR A 68 -3.80 10.82 -9.75
N GLU A 69 -4.38 11.72 -8.95
CA GLU A 69 -5.31 11.33 -7.88
C GLU A 69 -6.50 10.51 -8.40
N LYS A 70 -6.94 10.78 -9.64
CA LYS A 70 -8.04 10.05 -10.27
C LYS A 70 -7.68 8.58 -10.51
N GLU A 71 -6.47 8.31 -11.02
CA GLU A 71 -5.97 6.95 -11.25
C GLU A 71 -5.75 6.22 -9.92
N ILE A 72 -5.12 6.89 -8.96
CA ILE A 72 -4.88 6.34 -7.61
C ILE A 72 -6.22 5.92 -6.97
N ASN A 73 -7.23 6.79 -7.00
CA ASN A 73 -8.54 6.48 -6.41
C ASN A 73 -9.29 5.36 -7.14
N SER A 74 -8.94 5.05 -8.40
CA SER A 74 -9.58 3.95 -9.14
C SER A 74 -9.07 2.56 -8.73
N VAL A 75 -7.86 2.48 -8.15
CA VAL A 75 -7.22 1.22 -7.75
C VAL A 75 -7.10 1.02 -6.24
N LEU A 76 -7.27 2.09 -5.47
CA LEU A 76 -7.28 1.97 -4.02
C LEU A 76 -8.51 1.17 -3.55
N PRO A 77 -8.34 0.23 -2.60
CA PRO A 77 -9.48 -0.46 -2.01
C PRO A 77 -10.37 0.53 -1.26
N ALA A 78 -11.69 0.33 -1.38
CA ALA A 78 -12.75 1.17 -0.80
C ALA A 78 -12.78 1.11 0.74
#